data_AF-A0A3A2IZF8-F1
#
_entry.id   AF-A0A3A2IZF8-F1
#
_cell.length_a   1.000
_cell.length_b   1.000
_cell.length_c   1.000
_cell.angle_alpha   90.00
_cell.angle_beta   90.00
_cell.angle_gamma   90.00
#
_symmetry.space_group_name_H-M   'P 1'
#
loop_
_entity.id
_entity.type
_entity.pdbx_description
1 polymer ?
#
loop_
_entity_poly.entity_id
_entity_poly.type
_entity_poly.pdbx_seq_one_letter_code
_entity_poly.pdbx_strand_id
1 'polypeptide(L)' 'GKNFYRPTDPEVAAKYAKNFKPLTLVKIDSFGGWNAAQKKHFADDGVFDQIYGAGK' A
#
# COMPACT_ATOMS: atom_id res chain seq x y z
N GLY A 1 9.81 18.42 -2.11
CA GLY A 1 10.94 17.65 -2.67
C GLY A 1 10.78 17.50 -4.17
N LYS A 2 11.89 17.39 -4.92
CA LYS A 2 11.91 17.33 -6.39
C LYS A 2 11.02 16.22 -6.99
N ASN A 3 10.81 15.13 -6.23
CA ASN A 3 10.13 13.92 -6.70
C ASN A 3 8.83 13.59 -5.94
N PHE A 4 8.31 14.51 -5.12
CA PHE A 4 7.01 14.38 -4.42
C PHE A 4 6.81 13.15 -3.50
N TYR A 5 7.89 12.46 -3.09
CA TYR A 5 7.80 11.44 -2.04
C TYR A 5 7.35 12.05 -0.71
N ARG A 6 6.53 11.30 0.04
CA ARG A 6 6.15 11.63 1.41
C ARG A 6 7.34 11.33 2.34
N PRO A 7 7.96 12.35 2.97
CA PRO A 7 9.08 12.13 3.88
C PRO A 7 8.64 11.31 5.10
N THR A 8 9.53 10.45 5.59
CA THR A 8 9.31 9.67 6.82
C THR A 8 9.83 10.39 8.07
N ASP A 9 10.82 11.26 7.90
CA ASP A 9 11.30 12.15 8.95
C ASP A 9 10.17 13.12 9.37
N PRO A 10 9.77 13.16 10.65
CA PRO A 10 8.65 13.98 11.12
C PRO A 10 8.86 15.48 10.90
N GLU A 11 10.08 15.99 11.07
CA GLU A 11 10.40 17.41 10.94
C GLU A 11 10.32 17.85 9.47
N VAL A 12 10.85 17.01 8.58
CA VAL A 12 10.77 17.23 7.13
C VAL A 12 9.32 17.07 6.64
N ALA A 13 8.58 16.08 7.15
CA ALA A 13 7.18 15.87 6.82
C ALA A 13 6.32 17.08 7.21
N ALA A 14 6.53 17.67 8.39
CA ALA A 14 5.84 18.87 8.84
C ALA A 14 6.09 20.07 7.90
N LYS A 15 7.33 20.26 7.44
CA LYS A 15 7.70 21.31 6.47
C LYS A 15 6.93 21.21 5.15
N TYR A 16 6.61 20.00 4.71
CA TYR A 16 5.90 19.73 3.45
C TYR A 16 4.43 19.31 3.66
N ALA A 17 3.86 19.46 4.86
CA ALA A 17 2.51 19.00 5.16
C ALA A 17 1.44 19.61 4.23
N LYS A 18 1.65 20.86 3.77
CA LYS A 18 0.75 21.53 2.82
C LYS A 18 0.68 20.84 1.44
N ASN A 19 1.70 20.07 1.07
CA ASN A 19 1.76 19.36 -0.21
C ASN A 19 1.02 18.00 -0.16
N PHE A 20 0.75 17.48 1.04
CA PHE A 20 0.18 16.15 1.22
C PHE A 20 -1.11 16.25 2.02
N LYS A 21 -2.25 16.06 1.32
CA LYS A 21 -3.56 16.01 1.99
C LYS A 21 -3.57 14.88 3.04
N PRO A 22 -4.18 15.11 4.21
CA PRO A 22 -4.41 14.05 5.18
C PRO A 22 -5.33 13.01 4.55
N LEU A 23 -4.94 11.74 4.66
CA LEU A 23 -5.71 10.60 4.17
C LEU A 23 -5.69 9.53 5.25
N THR A 24 -6.78 8.76 5.33
CA THR A 24 -6.79 7.53 6.11
C THR A 24 -5.92 6.50 5.38
N LEU A 25 -4.80 6.12 5.98
CA LEU A 25 -3.87 5.13 5.43
C LEU A 25 -3.95 3.84 6.23
N VAL A 26 -3.93 2.71 5.53
CA VAL A 26 -3.77 1.38 6.11
C VAL A 26 -2.35 0.89 5.90
N LYS A 27 -1.87 0.02 6.80
CA LYS A 27 -0.53 -0.60 6.69
C LYS A 27 -0.68 -2.05 6.26
N ILE A 28 0.41 -2.61 5.73
CA ILE A 28 0.45 -4.02 5.32
C ILE A 28 0.24 -4.98 6.51
N ASP A 29 0.51 -4.53 7.74
CA ASP A 29 0.27 -5.30 8.96
C ASP A 29 -1.20 -5.67 9.14
N SER A 30 -2.12 -4.84 8.62
CA SER A 30 -3.56 -5.15 8.60
C SER A 30 -3.90 -6.38 7.74
N PHE A 31 -2.97 -6.85 6.92
CA PHE A 31 -3.07 -8.04 6.08
C PHE A 31 -2.15 -9.18 6.55
N GLY A 32 -1.50 -9.05 7.72
CA GLY A 32 -0.54 -10.03 8.24
C GLY A 32 0.87 -9.91 7.66
N GLY A 33 1.20 -8.77 7.03
CA GLY A 33 2.51 -8.53 6.41
C GLY A 33 2.60 -9.04 4.97
N TRP A 34 3.69 -8.69 4.28
CA TRP A 34 3.85 -8.96 2.84
C TRP A 34 3.80 -10.44 2.50
N ASN A 35 4.41 -11.32 3.29
CA ASN A 35 4.40 -12.76 3.01
C ASN A 35 2.98 -13.36 3.05
N ALA A 36 2.18 -12.96 4.05
CA ALA A 36 0.80 -13.44 4.17
C ALA A 36 -0.09 -12.86 3.07
N ALA A 37 0.01 -11.55 2.81
CA ALA A 37 -0.72 -10.87 1.75
C ALA A 37 -0.39 -11.47 0.37
N GLN A 38 0.89 -11.68 0.07
CA GLN A 38 1.35 -12.25 -1.20
C GLN A 38 0.78 -13.65 -1.42
N LYS A 39 0.92 -14.54 -0.43
CA LYS A 39 0.44 -15.92 -0.53
C LYS A 39 -1.08 -16.00 -0.70
N LYS A 40 -1.83 -15.16 0.01
CA LYS A 40 -3.30 -15.19 -0.02
C LYS A 40 -3.87 -14.60 -1.30
N HIS A 41 -3.30 -13.49 -1.77
CA HIS A 41 -3.92 -12.72 -2.84
C HIS A 41 -3.30 -12.94 -4.21
N PHE A 42 -2.01 -13.28 -4.30
CA PHE A 42 -1.23 -13.23 -5.55
C PHE A 42 -0.42 -14.49 -5.85
N ALA A 43 -0.49 -15.54 -5.02
CA ALA A 43 0.02 -16.85 -5.43
C ALA A 43 -0.89 -17.48 -6.48
N ASP A 44 -0.40 -18.53 -7.15
CA ASP A 44 -1.22 -19.32 -8.09
C ASP A 44 -2.52 -19.79 -7.42
N ASP A 45 -3.64 -19.67 -8.12
CA ASP A 45 -5.01 -19.90 -7.63
C ASP A 45 -5.42 -18.96 -6.46
N GLY A 46 -4.68 -17.87 -6.27
CA GLY A 46 -4.95 -16.84 -5.29
C GLY A 46 -6.21 -16.03 -5.58
N VAL A 47 -6.57 -15.14 -4.65
CA VAL A 47 -7.79 -14.31 -4.80
C VAL A 47 -7.78 -13.50 -6.10
N PHE A 48 -6.63 -13.00 -6.53
CA PHE A 48 -6.52 -12.29 -7.80
C PHE A 48 -6.92 -13.17 -9.00
N ASP A 49 -6.39 -14.40 -9.07
CA ASP A 49 -6.70 -15.35 -10.14
C ASP A 49 -8.17 -15.77 -10.13
N GLN A 50 -8.78 -15.92 -8.94
CA GLN A 50 -10.20 -16.23 -8.83
C GLN A 50 -11.08 -15.10 -9.36
N ILE A 51 -10.69 -13.84 -9.15
CA ILE A 51 -11.45 -12.68 -9.63
C ILE A 51 -11.23 -12.47 -11.13
N TYR A 52 -9.99 -12.62 -11.60
CA TYR A 52 -9.62 -12.33 -13.00
C TYR A 52 -9.90 -13.51 -13.94
N GLY A 53 -9.63 -14.74 -13.48
CA GLY A 53 -9.83 -15.98 -14.22
C GLY A 53 -11.29 -16.41 -14.32
N ALA A 54 -12.15 -16.03 -13.37
CA ALA A 54 -13.60 -16.27 -13.45
C ALA A 54 -14.32 -15.40 -14.52
N GLY A 55 -13.61 -14.48 -15.16
CA GLY A 55 -14.10 -13.68 -16.30
C GLY A 55 -13.90 -14.32 -17.67
N LYS A 56 -13.40 -15.57 -17.73
CA LYS A 56 -13.39 -16.39 -18.96
C LYS A 56 -14.48 -17.44 -18.95
#